data_AF-A0A1V9Y5V7-F1
#
_entry.id   AF-A0A1V9Y5V7-F1
#
_cell.length_a   1.000
_cell.length_b   1.000
_cell.length_c   1.000
_cell.angle_alpha   90.00
_cell.angle_beta   90.00
_cell.angle_gamma   90.00
#
_symmetry.space_group_name_H-M   'P 1'
#
loop_
_entity.id
_entity.type
_entity.pdbx_description
1 polymer ?
#
loop_
_entity_poly.entity_id
_entity_poly.type
_entity_poly.pdbx_seq_one_letter_code
_entity_poly.pdbx_strand_id
1 'polypeptide(L)'
;MAEHLGNASSALSAIEEYLAPLTTKSVDELTVNAAPIEKAKLQVGLAYSVNALLYILLKTQGASSKDLRQTQVKAELDRVKGFVQKIKYSEEMAKGPQVKIDAAAAGRFINHALSSDQVYVKALNERKAETEDAPTEETTAETPSKAAPKAEAPKTKKSKKAPAAAAKPAKKQRKH
;
A
#
# COMPACT_ATOMS: atom_id res chain seq x y z
N MET A 1 34.46 36.12 -8.84
CA MET A 1 33.50 37.04 -8.20
C MET A 1 32.38 37.44 -9.17
N ALA A 2 32.69 38.03 -10.33
CA ALA A 2 31.67 38.43 -11.32
C ALA A 2 30.82 37.24 -11.83
N GLU A 3 31.44 36.09 -12.12
CA GLU A 3 30.74 34.89 -12.58
C GLU A 3 29.73 34.35 -11.54
N HIS A 4 30.14 34.25 -10.26
CA HIS A 4 29.25 33.79 -9.19
C HIS A 4 28.03 34.70 -9.01
N LEU A 5 28.21 36.01 -9.20
CA LEU A 5 27.12 36.98 -9.11
C LEU A 5 26.17 36.87 -10.31
N GLY A 6 26.71 36.64 -11.52
CA GLY A 6 25.92 36.35 -12.71
C GLY A 6 25.08 35.08 -12.56
N ASN A 7 25.68 34.01 -12.03
CA ASN A 7 24.97 32.75 -11.77
C ASN A 7 23.87 32.92 -10.72
N ALA A 8 24.14 33.68 -9.65
CA ALA A 8 23.14 33.97 -8.61
C ALA A 8 21.97 34.78 -9.17
N SER A 9 22.24 35.79 -10.00
CA SER A 9 21.21 36.60 -10.67
C SER A 9 20.32 35.74 -11.57
N SER A 10 20.92 34.91 -12.43
CA SER A 10 20.19 33.99 -13.31
C SER A 10 19.32 33.00 -12.52
N ALA A 11 19.84 32.44 -11.43
CA ALA A 11 19.08 31.55 -10.56
C ALA A 11 17.89 32.26 -9.89
N LEU A 12 18.05 33.53 -9.49
CA LEU A 12 16.96 34.33 -8.92
C LEU A 12 15.88 34.63 -9.97
N SER A 13 16.26 35.00 -11.20
CA SER A 13 15.31 35.17 -12.31
C SER A 13 14.50 33.91 -12.58
N ALA A 14 15.15 32.74 -12.57
CA ALA A 14 14.46 31.47 -12.74
C ALA A 14 13.46 31.18 -11.60
N ILE A 15 13.84 31.46 -10.35
CA ILE A 15 12.94 31.31 -9.20
C ILE A 15 11.72 32.23 -9.34
N GLU A 16 11.92 33.48 -9.77
CA GLU A 16 10.84 34.44 -10.00
C GLU A 16 9.86 33.95 -11.08
N GLU A 17 10.37 33.37 -12.17
CA GLU A 17 9.54 32.76 -13.21
C GLU A 17 8.70 31.59 -12.68
N TYR A 18 9.30 30.67 -11.90
CA TYR A 18 8.57 29.56 -11.29
C TYR A 18 7.52 30.00 -10.25
N LEU A 19 7.76 31.11 -9.57
CA LEU A 19 6.84 31.66 -8.56
C LEU A 19 5.79 32.62 -9.15
N ALA A 20 5.95 33.08 -10.39
CA ALA A 20 5.00 33.99 -11.05
C ALA A 20 3.54 33.52 -11.04
N PRO A 21 3.21 32.21 -11.19
CA PRO A 21 1.81 31.77 -11.09
C PRO A 21 1.19 32.02 -9.70
N LEU A 22 2.00 32.00 -8.65
CA LEU A 22 1.56 32.18 -7.26
C LEU A 22 1.34 33.65 -6.87
N THR A 23 1.81 34.60 -7.68
CA THR A 23 1.54 36.03 -7.46
C THR A 23 0.19 36.46 -8.02
N THR A 24 -0.38 35.66 -8.93
CA THR A 24 -1.66 35.95 -9.60
C THR A 24 -2.84 35.17 -9.03
N LYS A 25 -2.59 33.96 -8.52
CA LYS A 25 -3.62 33.04 -7.99
C LYS A 25 -3.19 32.49 -6.64
N SER A 26 -4.17 32.23 -5.78
CA SER A 26 -3.91 31.59 -4.48
C SER A 26 -3.45 30.13 -4.67
N VAL A 27 -2.73 29.60 -3.67
CA VAL A 27 -2.33 28.18 -3.65
C VAL A 27 -3.55 27.27 -3.72
N ASP A 28 -4.66 27.66 -3.09
CA ASP A 28 -5.90 26.89 -3.09
C ASP A 28 -6.52 26.84 -4.48
N GLU A 29 -6.55 27.96 -5.21
CA GLU A 29 -7.02 28.03 -6.60
C GLU A 29 -6.19 27.16 -7.55
N LEU A 30 -4.86 27.19 -7.41
CA LEU A 30 -3.95 26.38 -8.24
C LEU A 30 -4.08 24.89 -7.96
N THR A 31 -4.58 24.52 -6.78
CA THR A 31 -4.67 23.12 -6.35
C THR A 31 -6.09 22.58 -6.28
N VAL A 32 -7.12 23.31 -6.71
CA VAL A 32 -8.53 22.87 -6.60
C VAL A 32 -8.71 21.44 -7.10
N ASN A 33 -8.22 21.15 -8.30
CA ASN A 33 -8.39 19.87 -8.98
C ASN A 33 -7.23 18.86 -8.74
N ALA A 34 -6.23 19.23 -7.93
CA ALA A 34 -5.05 18.39 -7.71
C ALA A 34 -5.34 17.28 -6.68
N ALA A 35 -4.68 16.13 -6.82
CA ALA A 35 -4.79 15.05 -5.83
C ALA A 35 -4.22 15.51 -4.47
N PRO A 36 -4.71 15.00 -3.32
CA PRO A 36 -4.22 15.44 -2.01
C PRO A 36 -2.70 15.34 -1.83
N ILE A 37 -2.08 14.34 -2.45
CA ILE A 37 -0.62 14.15 -2.42
C ILE A 37 0.13 15.24 -3.21
N GLU A 38 -0.44 15.71 -4.31
CA GLU A 38 0.12 16.79 -5.13
C GLU A 38 -0.01 18.13 -4.39
N LYS A 39 -1.14 18.36 -3.70
CA LYS A 39 -1.31 19.52 -2.81
C LYS A 39 -0.25 19.54 -1.72
N ALA A 40 -0.01 18.39 -1.08
CA ALA A 40 1.02 18.28 -0.04
C ALA A 40 2.43 18.57 -0.60
N LYS A 41 2.77 18.05 -1.79
CA LYS A 41 4.04 18.35 -2.45
C LYS A 41 4.21 19.84 -2.71
N LEU A 42 3.18 20.50 -3.23
CA LEU A 42 3.23 21.94 -3.50
C LEU A 42 3.43 22.74 -2.21
N GLN A 43 2.65 22.45 -1.16
CA GLN A 43 2.77 23.17 0.12
C GLN A 43 4.13 22.96 0.80
N VAL A 44 4.64 21.73 0.81
CA VAL A 44 5.97 21.43 1.38
C VAL A 44 7.08 22.05 0.53
N GLY A 45 6.92 22.05 -0.80
CA GLY A 45 7.82 22.76 -1.72
C GLY A 45 7.84 24.26 -1.47
N LEU A 46 6.68 24.89 -1.29
CA LEU A 46 6.58 26.31 -0.97
C LEU A 46 7.25 26.65 0.36
N ALA A 47 7.01 25.84 1.40
CA ALA A 47 7.65 25.99 2.70
C ALA A 47 9.18 25.83 2.61
N TYR A 48 9.67 24.91 1.78
CA TYR A 48 11.09 24.79 1.50
C TYR A 48 11.64 26.06 0.84
N SER A 49 11.00 26.54 -0.22
CA SER A 49 11.43 27.72 -0.98
C SER A 49 11.54 28.96 -0.11
N VAL A 50 10.53 29.23 0.75
CA VAL A 50 10.56 30.38 1.66
C VAL A 50 11.72 30.29 2.64
N ASN A 51 11.91 29.13 3.28
CA ASN A 51 13.01 28.94 4.23
C ASN A 51 14.38 28.99 3.55
N ALA A 52 14.50 28.46 2.33
CA ALA A 52 15.74 28.50 1.54
C ALA A 52 16.09 29.93 1.11
N LEU A 53 15.12 30.71 0.64
CA LEU A 53 15.31 32.12 0.27
C LEU A 53 15.69 32.96 1.49
N LEU A 54 15.05 32.72 2.65
CA LEU A 54 15.42 33.37 3.90
C LEU A 54 16.85 33.01 4.32
N TYR A 55 17.26 31.75 4.16
CA TYR A 55 18.63 31.32 4.43
C TYR A 55 19.63 32.05 3.52
N ILE A 56 19.34 32.15 2.22
CA ILE A 56 20.18 32.88 1.26
C ILE A 56 20.28 34.36 1.65
N LEU A 57 19.15 35.00 2.00
CA LEU A 57 19.12 36.40 2.45
C LEU A 57 20.00 36.63 3.68
N LEU A 58 19.93 35.75 4.69
CA LEU A 58 20.78 35.85 5.87
C LEU A 58 22.27 35.71 5.51
N LYS A 59 22.60 34.84 4.54
CA LYS A 59 23.98 34.71 4.07
C LYS A 59 24.47 35.94 3.31
N THR A 60 23.63 36.58 2.51
CA THR A 60 24.00 37.81 1.80
C THR A 60 24.18 39.00 2.74
N GLN A 61 23.49 39.01 3.89
CA GLN A 61 23.67 40.01 4.94
C GLN A 61 24.93 39.79 5.80
N GLY A 62 25.73 38.76 5.50
CA GLY A 62 26.94 38.46 6.27
C GLY A 62 26.68 37.83 7.64
N ALA A 63 25.49 37.26 7.87
CA ALA A 63 25.24 36.54 9.12
C ALA A 63 26.21 35.36 9.26
N SER A 64 26.86 35.27 10.42
CA SER A 64 27.81 34.19 10.74
C SER A 64 27.07 32.88 11.03
N SER A 65 27.75 31.75 10.89
CA SER A 65 27.20 30.41 11.18
C SER A 65 26.71 30.22 12.61
N LYS A 66 27.12 31.09 13.54
CA LYS A 66 26.69 31.10 14.95
C LYS A 66 25.47 32.01 15.20
N ASP A 67 25.00 32.74 14.20
CA ASP A 67 23.82 33.58 14.32
C ASP A 67 22.59 32.71 14.62
N LEU A 68 21.86 33.06 15.67
CA LEU A 68 20.62 32.40 16.06
C LEU A 68 19.62 32.34 14.90
N ARG A 69 19.57 33.38 14.06
CA ARG A 69 18.66 33.41 12.90
C ARG A 69 18.96 32.28 11.91
N GLN A 70 20.24 32.02 11.64
CA GLN A 70 20.62 30.94 10.72
C GLN A 70 20.37 29.56 11.31
N THR A 71 20.59 29.37 12.61
CA THR A 71 20.35 28.07 13.25
C THR A 71 18.86 27.73 13.29
N GLN A 72 17.98 28.71 13.53
CA GLN A 72 16.53 28.52 13.45
C GLN A 72 16.08 28.16 12.04
N VAL A 73 16.57 28.86 11.01
CA VAL A 73 16.23 28.53 9.61
C VAL A 73 16.70 27.13 9.23
N LYS A 74 17.87 26.70 9.70
CA LYS A 74 18.34 25.31 9.50
C LYS A 74 17.40 24.29 10.16
N ALA A 75 16.92 24.56 11.36
CA ALA A 75 15.95 23.70 12.03
C ALA A 75 14.63 23.58 11.24
N GLU A 76 14.14 24.70 10.66
CA GLU A 76 12.96 24.67 9.78
C GLU A 76 13.23 23.87 8.50
N LEU A 77 14.42 23.98 7.90
CA LEU A 77 14.79 23.15 6.75
C LEU A 77 14.81 21.65 7.11
N ASP A 78 15.30 21.28 8.28
CA ASP A 78 15.28 19.88 8.75
C ASP A 78 13.86 19.39 9.02
N ARG A 79 12.99 20.26 9.56
CA ARG A 79 11.57 19.98 9.71
C ARG A 79 10.89 19.74 8.36
N VAL A 80 11.19 20.55 7.34
CA VAL A 80 10.69 20.36 5.96
C VAL A 80 11.17 19.03 5.36
N LYS A 81 12.43 18.63 5.57
CA LYS A 81 12.93 17.31 5.14
C LYS A 81 12.10 16.17 5.73
N GLY A 82 11.71 16.26 7.00
CA GLY A 82 10.81 15.30 7.64
C GLY A 82 9.44 15.20 6.95
N PHE A 83 8.88 16.32 6.49
CA PHE A 83 7.64 16.31 5.71
C PHE A 83 7.81 15.69 4.32
N VAL A 84 8.93 15.95 3.64
CA VAL A 84 9.26 15.29 2.36
C VAL A 84 9.33 13.77 2.52
N GLN A 85 9.94 13.29 3.61
CA GLN A 85 10.00 11.85 3.92
C GLN A 85 8.61 11.26 4.16
N LYS A 86 7.74 11.96 4.89
CA LYS A 86 6.35 11.54 5.10
C LYS A 86 5.57 11.43 3.79
N ILE A 87 5.73 12.41 2.88
CA ILE A 87 5.11 12.36 1.55
C ILE A 87 5.60 11.13 0.79
N LYS A 88 6.92 10.91 0.72
CA LYS A 88 7.50 9.74 0.02
C LYS A 88 6.96 8.41 0.59
N TYR A 89 6.93 8.30 1.92
CA TYR A 89 6.36 7.12 2.58
C TYR A 89 4.88 6.93 2.22
N SER A 90 4.08 7.99 2.24
CA SER A 90 2.67 7.92 1.83
C SER A 90 2.50 7.52 0.37
N GLU A 91 3.38 7.98 -0.53
CA GLU A 91 3.37 7.55 -1.94
C GLU A 91 3.73 6.08 -2.11
N GLU A 92 4.70 5.58 -1.35
CA GLU A 92 5.07 4.16 -1.36
C GLU A 92 3.94 3.28 -0.82
N MET A 93 3.31 3.69 0.27
CA MET A 93 2.16 2.99 0.83
C MET A 93 0.95 3.01 -0.13
N ALA A 94 0.75 4.12 -0.85
CA ALA A 94 -0.33 4.24 -1.83
C ALA A 94 -0.17 3.30 -3.05
N LYS A 95 1.05 2.86 -3.36
CA LYS A 95 1.30 1.83 -4.39
C LYS A 95 0.79 0.44 -4.00
N GLY A 96 0.35 0.27 -2.75
CA GLY A 96 -0.17 -0.98 -2.22
C GLY A 96 0.95 -1.98 -1.89
N PRO A 97 0.61 -3.11 -1.24
CA PRO A 97 1.55 -4.21 -1.06
C PRO A 97 2.04 -4.68 -2.43
N GLN A 98 3.35 -4.76 -2.62
CA GLN A 98 3.89 -5.51 -3.75
C GLN A 98 3.62 -6.99 -3.50
N VAL A 99 2.46 -7.46 -3.94
CA VAL A 99 2.11 -8.88 -3.89
C VAL A 99 3.00 -9.60 -4.90
N LYS A 100 4.15 -10.07 -4.43
CA LYS A 100 4.99 -10.98 -5.19
C LYS A 100 4.29 -12.34 -5.19
N ILE A 101 3.78 -12.74 -6.34
CA ILE A 101 3.16 -14.05 -6.51
C ILE A 101 4.26 -15.11 -6.43
N ASP A 102 4.13 -16.08 -5.51
CA ASP A 102 5.00 -17.24 -5.48
C ASP A 102 4.56 -18.23 -6.57
N ALA A 103 5.25 -18.16 -7.71
CA ALA A 103 4.98 -19.01 -8.87
C ALA A 103 5.20 -20.49 -8.55
N ALA A 104 6.12 -20.84 -7.65
CA ALA A 104 6.36 -22.22 -7.25
C ALA A 104 5.21 -22.77 -6.40
N ALA A 105 4.69 -21.97 -5.46
CA ALA A 105 3.50 -22.33 -4.70
C ALA A 105 2.26 -22.44 -5.61
N ALA A 106 2.06 -21.49 -6.53
CA ALA A 106 0.98 -21.57 -7.53
C ALA A 106 1.07 -22.85 -8.37
N GLY A 107 2.27 -23.21 -8.82
CA GLY A 107 2.51 -24.47 -9.53
C GLY A 107 2.17 -25.71 -8.70
N ARG A 108 2.50 -25.72 -7.40
CA ARG A 108 2.10 -26.81 -6.50
C ARG A 108 0.59 -26.92 -6.35
N PHE A 109 -0.12 -25.80 -6.22
CA PHE A 109 -1.58 -25.80 -6.14
C PHE A 109 -2.23 -26.34 -7.42
N ILE A 110 -1.73 -25.92 -8.58
CA ILE A 110 -2.22 -26.40 -9.88
C ILE A 110 -1.95 -27.89 -10.04
N ASN A 111 -0.72 -28.33 -9.78
CA ASN A 111 -0.34 -29.73 -9.92
C ASN A 111 -1.10 -30.64 -8.95
N HIS A 112 -1.36 -30.20 -7.72
CA HIS A 112 -2.16 -30.95 -6.75
C HIS A 112 -3.64 -31.03 -7.16
N ALA A 113 -4.20 -29.96 -7.71
CA ALA A 113 -5.57 -29.99 -8.22
C ALA A 113 -5.70 -30.96 -9.41
N LEU A 114 -4.74 -30.95 -10.33
CA LEU A 114 -4.73 -31.84 -11.50
C LEU A 114 -4.40 -33.30 -11.13
N SER A 115 -3.53 -33.53 -10.16
CA SER A 115 -3.17 -34.89 -9.74
C SER A 115 -4.33 -35.60 -9.04
N SER A 116 -5.19 -34.88 -8.33
CA SER A 116 -6.38 -35.48 -7.71
C SER A 116 -7.36 -36.06 -8.75
N ASP A 117 -7.50 -35.40 -9.90
CA ASP A 117 -8.33 -35.88 -11.02
C ASP A 117 -7.66 -37.07 -11.73
N GLN A 118 -6.35 -37.02 -11.93
CA GLN A 118 -5.61 -38.14 -12.51
C GLN A 118 -5.55 -39.37 -11.59
N VAL A 119 -5.49 -39.19 -10.27
CA VAL A 119 -5.56 -40.30 -9.31
C VAL A 119 -6.95 -40.93 -9.33
N TYR A 120 -8.02 -40.13 -9.46
CA TYR A 120 -9.38 -40.65 -9.62
C TYR A 120 -9.55 -41.41 -10.95
N VAL A 121 -9.08 -40.86 -12.06
CA VAL A 121 -9.13 -41.52 -13.38
C VAL A 121 -8.28 -42.80 -13.40
N LYS A 122 -7.09 -42.80 -12.79
CA LYS A 122 -6.25 -43.99 -12.65
C LYS A 122 -6.93 -45.06 -11.80
N ALA A 123 -7.47 -44.70 -10.64
CA ALA A 123 -8.21 -45.63 -9.78
C ALA A 123 -9.47 -46.19 -10.47
N LEU A 124 -10.17 -45.39 -11.29
CA LEU A 124 -11.29 -45.87 -12.09
C LEU A 124 -10.86 -46.81 -13.22
N ASN A 125 -9.71 -46.57 -13.85
CA ASN A 125 -9.18 -47.43 -14.90
C ASN A 125 -8.63 -48.75 -14.34
N GLU A 126 -7.98 -48.71 -13.18
CA GLU A 126 -7.52 -49.90 -12.45
C GLU A 126 -8.71 -50.76 -12.01
N ARG A 127 -9.78 -50.14 -11.49
CA ARG A 127 -11.02 -50.84 -11.14
C ARG A 127 -11.77 -51.44 -12.33
N LYS A 128 -11.60 -50.87 -13.54
CA LYS A 128 -12.15 -51.42 -14.78
C LYS A 128 -11.30 -52.58 -15.32
N ALA A 129 -9.98 -52.49 -15.21
CA ALA A 129 -9.07 -53.57 -15.59
C ALA A 129 -9.22 -54.82 -14.70
N GLU A 130 -9.47 -54.64 -13.39
CA GLU A 130 -9.76 -55.75 -12.47
C GLU A 130 -11.10 -56.45 -12.76
N THR A 131 -12.04 -55.80 -13.47
CA THR A 131 -13.32 -56.39 -13.87
C THR A 131 -13.31 -57.09 -15.23
N GLU A 132 -12.22 -56.98 -16.01
CA GLU A 132 -12.13 -57.56 -17.36
C GLU A 132 -11.43 -58.93 -17.41
N ASP A 133 -10.92 -59.45 -16.28
CA ASP A 133 -10.24 -60.77 -16.17
C ASP A 133 -11.12 -61.87 -15.50
N ALA A 134 -12.45 -61.76 -15.61
CA ALA A 134 -13.40 -62.81 -15.24
C ALA A 134 -14.33 -63.13 -16.42
N PRO A 135 -14.54 -64.42 -16.79
CA PRO A 135 -15.27 -64.77 -17.99
C PRO A 135 -16.77 -64.43 -17.86
N THR A 136 -17.30 -63.90 -18.96
CA THR A 136 -18.72 -63.67 -19.26
C THR A 136 -19.60 -64.89 -19.03
N GLU A 137 -20.67 -64.72 -18.25
CA GLU A 137 -21.96 -65.35 -18.52
C GLU A 137 -23.05 -64.27 -18.57
N GLU A 138 -23.74 -64.22 -19.70
CA GLU A 138 -24.91 -63.39 -19.95
C GLU A 138 -26.09 -63.86 -19.10
N THR A 139 -26.84 -62.95 -18.48
CA THR A 139 -28.31 -63.06 -18.45
C THR A 139 -28.96 -61.68 -18.37
N THR A 140 -29.98 -61.57 -19.20
CA THR A 140 -30.87 -60.48 -19.58
C THR A 140 -31.62 -59.75 -18.46
N ALA A 141 -31.89 -58.47 -18.78
CA ALA A 141 -33.12 -57.70 -18.54
C ALA A 141 -33.49 -57.33 -17.08
N GLU A 142 -33.55 -56.04 -16.79
CA GLU A 142 -34.79 -55.23 -16.80
C GLU A 142 -34.57 -53.91 -16.05
N THR A 143 -35.05 -52.82 -16.66
CA THR A 143 -35.29 -51.55 -15.98
C THR A 143 -36.51 -51.72 -15.06
N PRO A 144 -36.53 -51.11 -13.87
CA PRO A 144 -37.59 -50.13 -13.71
C PRO A 144 -37.17 -48.84 -12.97
N SER A 145 -37.77 -47.78 -13.48
CA SER A 145 -38.05 -46.51 -12.82
C SER A 145 -38.59 -46.69 -11.40
N LYS A 146 -38.14 -45.85 -10.46
CA LYS A 146 -38.96 -44.82 -9.75
C LYS A 146 -38.53 -44.63 -8.29
N ALA A 147 -38.65 -43.37 -7.88
CA ALA A 147 -38.87 -42.87 -6.51
C ALA A 147 -37.64 -42.52 -5.66
N ALA A 148 -37.42 -41.20 -5.56
CA ALA A 148 -36.93 -40.57 -4.35
C ALA A 148 -37.77 -40.97 -3.12
N PRO A 149 -37.18 -40.91 -1.92
CA PRO A 149 -37.70 -39.95 -0.96
C PRO A 149 -36.61 -39.06 -0.34
N LYS A 150 -37.05 -37.84 -0.06
CA LYS A 150 -36.41 -36.85 0.82
C LYS A 150 -36.37 -37.35 2.28
N ALA A 151 -35.51 -36.65 3.04
CA ALA A 151 -35.31 -36.65 4.49
C ALA A 151 -34.26 -37.67 4.96
N GLU A 152 -33.23 -37.33 5.75
CA GLU A 152 -33.19 -36.35 6.82
C GLU A 152 -31.73 -36.01 7.17
N ALA A 153 -31.47 -34.74 7.52
CA ALA A 153 -30.16 -34.26 7.95
C ALA A 153 -29.97 -34.44 9.47
N PRO A 154 -28.74 -34.69 9.96
CA PRO A 154 -28.34 -34.19 11.26
C PRO A 154 -27.36 -33.03 11.09
N LYS A 155 -27.87 -31.84 11.41
CA LYS A 155 -27.07 -30.67 11.78
C LYS A 155 -26.34 -30.99 13.09
N THR A 156 -25.01 -30.83 13.12
CA THR A 156 -24.29 -30.51 14.35
C THR A 156 -23.61 -29.15 14.21
N LYS A 157 -24.37 -28.14 14.66
CA LYS A 157 -23.81 -26.87 15.14
C LYS A 157 -23.17 -27.13 16.51
N LYS A 158 -21.90 -26.78 16.69
CA LYS A 158 -21.32 -26.25 17.94
C LYS A 158 -20.25 -25.24 17.53
N SER A 159 -20.62 -23.97 17.38
CA SER A 159 -20.68 -22.94 18.42
C SER A 159 -19.37 -22.16 18.51
N LYS A 160 -19.34 -21.01 17.84
CA LYS A 160 -18.52 -19.86 18.21
C LYS A 160 -18.82 -19.49 19.67
N LYS A 161 -17.79 -19.24 20.48
CA LYS A 161 -17.89 -18.34 21.62
C LYS A 161 -16.62 -17.50 21.70
N ALA A 162 -16.72 -16.28 21.20
CA ALA A 162 -15.98 -15.15 21.74
C ALA A 162 -16.64 -14.73 23.06
N PRO A 163 -15.87 -14.23 24.02
CA PRO A 163 -16.27 -13.08 24.82
C PRO A 163 -15.32 -11.92 24.47
N ALA A 164 -15.85 -10.84 23.90
CA ALA A 164 -16.41 -9.71 24.65
C ALA A 164 -15.31 -8.84 25.26
N ALA A 165 -15.29 -7.59 24.78
CA ALA A 165 -14.51 -6.49 25.28
C ALA A 165 -14.69 -6.31 26.78
N ALA A 166 -13.58 -6.09 27.49
CA ALA A 166 -13.54 -5.51 28.81
C ALA A 166 -12.71 -4.22 28.76
N ALA A 167 -13.39 -3.11 28.52
CA ALA A 167 -12.92 -1.79 28.90
C ALA A 167 -13.16 -1.62 30.41
N LYS A 168 -12.13 -1.25 31.19
CA LYS A 168 -12.16 -0.53 32.49
C LYS A 168 -10.76 0.07 32.77
N PRO A 169 -10.56 1.04 33.68
CA PRO A 169 -10.61 2.48 33.41
C PRO A 169 -9.30 3.21 33.82
N ALA A 170 -9.19 4.48 33.45
CA ALA A 170 -8.22 5.42 34.02
C ALA A 170 -8.64 5.89 35.43
N LYS A 171 -7.76 5.80 36.45
CA LYS A 171 -7.51 6.85 37.49
C LYS A 171 -6.52 6.43 38.60
N LYS A 172 -5.84 7.48 39.13
CA LYS A 172 -4.99 7.66 40.35
C LYS A 172 -3.49 7.39 40.20
N GLN A 173 -2.60 8.39 40.17
CA GLN A 173 -2.15 9.40 41.17
C GLN A 173 -1.48 8.85 42.45
N ARG A 174 -0.17 9.21 42.58
CA ARG A 174 0.62 9.71 43.75
C ARG A 174 1.63 8.80 44.47
N LYS A 175 2.84 9.39 44.59
CA LYS A 175 3.93 9.31 45.61
C LYS A 175 4.80 8.02 45.58
N HIS A 176 6.12 8.07 45.74
CA HIS A 176 7.01 9.03 46.42
C HIS A 176 8.09 9.63 45.52
#